data_AF-A0A0R1LKE9-F1
#
_entry.id   AF-A0A0R1LKE9-F1
#
_cell.length_a   1.000
_cell.length_b   1.000
_cell.length_c   1.000
_cell.angle_alpha   90.00
_cell.angle_beta   90.00
_cell.angle_gamma   90.00
#
_symmetry.space_group_name_H-M   'P 1'
#
loop_
_entity.id
_entity.type
_entity.pdbx_description
1 polymer ?
#
loop_
_entity_poly.entity_id
_entity_poly.type
_entity_poly.pdbx_seq_one_letter_code
_entity_poly.pdbx_strand_id
1 'polypeptide(L)'
;MQKLVKTGLVVAMGLTMTVAGAPLTANAASKTKVLSTRNIASKAVHGRQGNIYSGVKLSKVSHKLKNYRYTTWYATKKAVVKKHGKKAYVTYIKSGAKRGWVYSKYLTNGKAPFNKPKQMKNDLIATNRAALSSGSAKVQDIVNNRDTYSDLGNALVGNDYNWHAEDMRKIQAGLLNIYDVYKGRFSKTQNADLAAMAKKVDALQISDDWDSDASSTLETFSNTLGGLIADL
;
A
#
# COMPACT_ATOMS: atom_id res chain seq x y z
N MET A 1 -50.35 -28.56 65.84
CA MET A 1 -50.52 -27.09 65.95
C MET A 1 -51.28 -26.60 64.72
N GLN A 2 -52.46 -26.03 64.97
CA GLN A 2 -53.32 -25.12 64.20
C GLN A 2 -53.63 -25.35 62.68
N LYS A 3 -54.68 -26.17 62.46
CA LYS A 3 -56.03 -25.85 61.92
C LYS A 3 -56.23 -24.91 60.70
N LEU A 4 -56.96 -25.47 59.71
CA LEU A 4 -58.20 -24.99 59.04
C LEU A 4 -58.18 -23.63 58.29
N VAL A 5 -58.73 -23.60 57.05
CA VAL A 5 -60.10 -23.16 56.70
C VAL A 5 -60.26 -23.08 55.16
N LYS A 6 -61.49 -23.39 54.71
CA LYS A 6 -62.00 -23.47 53.34
C LYS A 6 -62.38 -22.09 52.75
N THR A 7 -62.50 -22.07 51.42
CA THR A 7 -63.44 -21.26 50.58
C THR A 7 -63.16 -19.77 50.35
N GLY A 8 -63.20 -19.39 49.07
CA GLY A 8 -63.32 -18.00 48.61
C GLY A 8 -63.39 -17.91 47.08
N LEU A 9 -64.60 -17.97 46.54
CA LEU A 9 -64.96 -17.78 45.13
C LEU A 9 -64.93 -16.28 44.79
N VAL A 10 -64.21 -15.86 43.74
CA VAL A 10 -64.55 -14.65 42.97
C VAL A 10 -64.29 -14.89 41.48
N VAL A 11 -65.39 -14.98 40.74
CA VAL A 11 -65.46 -14.82 39.29
C VAL A 11 -65.28 -13.33 39.00
N ALA A 12 -64.27 -12.98 38.20
CA ALA A 12 -64.22 -11.68 37.53
C ALA A 12 -63.99 -11.94 36.03
N MET A 13 -65.07 -11.76 35.27
CA MET A 13 -65.10 -11.77 33.82
C MET A 13 -64.18 -10.66 33.29
N GLY A 14 -63.07 -11.05 32.65
CA GLY A 14 -62.19 -10.15 31.91
C GLY A 14 -62.29 -10.44 30.43
N LEU A 15 -62.94 -9.54 29.69
CA LEU A 15 -63.12 -9.55 28.25
C LEU A 15 -61.86 -9.95 27.47
N THR A 16 -61.98 -11.00 26.66
CA THR A 16 -61.00 -11.35 25.63
C THR A 16 -61.07 -10.34 24.49
N MET A 17 -60.20 -9.32 24.52
CA MET A 17 -59.87 -8.57 23.30
C MET A 17 -58.83 -9.37 22.51
N THR A 18 -59.30 -10.20 21.59
CA THR A 18 -58.48 -10.77 20.51
C THR A 18 -58.11 -9.63 19.57
N VAL A 19 -56.97 -8.96 19.84
CA VAL A 19 -56.35 -8.09 18.85
C VAL A 19 -55.96 -8.96 17.68
N ALA A 20 -56.69 -8.82 16.57
CA ALA A 20 -56.34 -9.42 15.29
C ALA A 20 -54.90 -9.01 14.96
N GLY A 21 -53.97 -9.96 15.07
CA GLY A 21 -52.59 -9.77 14.70
C GLY A 21 -52.53 -9.39 13.23
N ALA A 22 -52.17 -8.15 12.94
CA ALA A 22 -51.76 -7.76 11.60
C ALA A 22 -50.62 -8.71 11.18
N PRO A 23 -50.68 -9.35 9.99
CA PRO A 23 -49.56 -10.15 9.54
C PRO A 23 -48.35 -9.23 9.41
N LEU A 24 -47.35 -9.45 10.27
CA LEU A 24 -46.01 -8.92 10.04
C LEU A 24 -45.55 -9.50 8.71
N THR A 25 -45.60 -8.68 7.66
CA THR A 25 -44.99 -9.04 6.38
C THR A 25 -43.49 -9.09 6.60
N ALA A 26 -42.99 -10.28 6.97
CA ALA A 26 -41.58 -10.58 6.97
C ALA A 26 -41.10 -10.42 5.52
N ASN A 27 -40.54 -9.26 5.21
CA ASN A 27 -40.02 -8.93 3.91
C ASN A 27 -38.77 -9.80 3.70
N ALA A 28 -38.96 -11.03 3.21
CA ALA A 28 -37.90 -11.97 2.98
C ALA A 28 -36.87 -11.30 2.06
N ALA A 29 -35.66 -11.05 2.59
CA ALA A 29 -34.58 -10.46 1.82
C ALA A 29 -34.38 -11.28 0.54
N SER A 30 -34.84 -10.74 -0.60
CA SER A 30 -34.90 -11.48 -1.84
C SER A 30 -33.51 -12.02 -2.19
N LYS A 31 -33.36 -13.35 -2.23
CA LYS A 31 -32.08 -14.01 -2.49
C LYS A 31 -31.55 -13.59 -3.87
N THR A 32 -30.25 -13.33 -3.97
CA THR A 32 -29.60 -13.03 -5.26
C THR A 32 -29.70 -14.23 -6.20
N LYS A 33 -30.29 -14.04 -7.39
CA LYS A 33 -30.33 -15.05 -8.46
C LYS A 33 -29.22 -14.80 -9.48
N VAL A 34 -28.48 -15.82 -9.87
CA VAL A 34 -27.50 -15.72 -10.96
C VAL A 34 -28.24 -15.94 -12.28
N LEU A 35 -28.14 -14.99 -13.21
CA LEU A 35 -28.81 -15.07 -14.51
C LEU A 35 -27.89 -15.67 -15.57
N SER A 36 -26.62 -15.26 -15.58
CA SER A 36 -25.63 -15.80 -16.51
C SER A 36 -24.23 -15.66 -15.93
N THR A 37 -23.31 -16.51 -16.39
CA THR A 37 -21.88 -16.44 -16.10
C THR A 37 -21.11 -16.87 -17.33
N ARG A 38 -20.04 -16.15 -17.67
CA ARG A 38 -19.15 -16.49 -18.78
C ARG A 38 -17.69 -16.18 -18.46
N ASN A 39 -16.78 -16.96 -19.03
CA ASN A 39 -15.36 -16.65 -19.00
C ASN A 39 -15.04 -15.52 -19.98
N ILE A 40 -13.96 -14.78 -19.71
CA ILE A 40 -13.43 -13.74 -20.59
C ILE A 40 -11.91 -13.87 -20.65
N ALA A 41 -11.31 -13.31 -21.71
CA ALA A 41 -9.87 -13.11 -21.74
C ALA A 41 -9.42 -12.30 -20.51
N SER A 42 -8.26 -12.68 -19.97
CA SER A 42 -7.69 -12.03 -18.78
C SER A 42 -7.44 -10.55 -19.07
N LYS A 43 -7.99 -9.66 -18.25
CA LYS A 43 -7.80 -8.21 -18.38
C LYS A 43 -7.38 -7.59 -17.07
N ALA A 44 -6.37 -6.73 -17.12
CA ALA A 44 -5.96 -5.93 -15.98
C ALA A 44 -7.06 -4.91 -15.62
N VAL A 45 -7.43 -4.87 -14.35
CA VAL A 45 -8.40 -3.93 -13.78
C VAL A 45 -7.95 -3.50 -12.39
N HIS A 46 -8.49 -2.39 -11.91
CA HIS A 46 -8.31 -1.94 -10.53
C HIS A 46 -9.59 -1.30 -10.00
N GLY A 47 -9.69 -1.10 -8.69
CA GLY A 47 -10.87 -0.51 -8.07
C GLY A 47 -10.53 0.17 -6.75
N ARG A 48 -11.21 1.29 -6.46
CA ARG A 48 -10.94 2.12 -5.27
C ARG A 48 -11.98 1.98 -4.16
N GLN A 49 -13.13 1.41 -4.47
CA GLN A 49 -14.30 1.31 -3.59
C GLN A 49 -15.10 0.06 -3.90
N GLY A 50 -16.00 -0.32 -2.99
CA GLY A 50 -16.82 -1.53 -3.11
C GLY A 50 -16.22 -2.75 -2.41
N ASN A 51 -16.95 -3.86 -2.50
CA ASN A 51 -16.64 -5.11 -1.82
C ASN A 51 -16.27 -6.21 -2.81
N ILE A 52 -15.35 -7.07 -2.39
CA ILE A 52 -15.01 -8.32 -3.07
C ILE A 52 -15.74 -9.44 -2.35
N TYR A 53 -16.63 -10.12 -3.05
CA TYR A 53 -17.45 -11.20 -2.53
C TYR A 53 -16.83 -12.54 -2.86
N SER A 54 -16.85 -13.50 -1.93
CA SER A 54 -16.28 -14.82 -2.19
C SER A 54 -17.03 -15.60 -3.27
N GLY A 55 -18.33 -15.32 -3.45
CA GLY A 55 -19.19 -15.99 -4.41
C GLY A 55 -20.04 -15.03 -5.24
N VAL A 56 -20.48 -15.50 -6.41
CA VAL A 56 -21.25 -14.73 -7.40
C VAL A 56 -22.60 -14.26 -6.87
N LYS A 57 -23.16 -14.92 -5.85
CA LYS A 57 -24.42 -14.54 -5.18
C LYS A 57 -24.27 -13.30 -4.28
N LEU A 58 -23.05 -12.80 -4.08
CA LEU A 58 -22.74 -11.59 -3.31
C LEU A 58 -23.22 -11.64 -1.85
N SER A 59 -23.21 -12.84 -1.25
CA SER A 59 -23.69 -13.08 0.12
C SER A 59 -22.62 -12.84 1.18
N LYS A 60 -21.36 -13.19 0.90
CA LYS A 60 -20.25 -13.06 1.84
C LYS A 60 -19.18 -12.14 1.29
N VAL A 61 -18.93 -11.03 1.99
CA VAL A 61 -17.80 -10.14 1.71
C VAL A 61 -16.52 -10.82 2.21
N SER A 62 -15.54 -10.96 1.32
CA SER A 62 -14.21 -11.51 1.62
C SER A 62 -13.19 -10.40 1.84
N HIS A 63 -13.28 -9.33 1.06
CA HIS A 63 -12.35 -8.19 1.12
C HIS A 63 -13.06 -6.89 0.74
N LYS A 64 -12.42 -5.75 1.03
CA LYS A 64 -12.89 -4.42 0.63
C LYS A 64 -11.89 -3.81 -0.35
N LEU A 65 -12.34 -3.37 -1.53
CA LEU A 65 -11.45 -2.80 -2.56
C LEU A 65 -10.68 -1.58 -2.08
N LYS A 66 -11.24 -0.80 -1.14
CA LYS A 66 -10.56 0.37 -0.57
C LYS A 66 -9.21 0.04 0.09
N ASN A 67 -9.03 -1.20 0.59
CA ASN A 67 -7.77 -1.67 1.17
C ASN A 67 -6.75 -2.13 0.11
N TYR A 68 -7.14 -2.13 -1.17
CA TYR A 68 -6.38 -2.63 -2.32
C TYR A 68 -6.37 -1.62 -3.48
N ARG A 69 -6.41 -0.32 -3.17
CA ARG A 69 -6.47 0.79 -4.14
C ARG A 69 -5.33 0.78 -5.18
N TYR A 70 -4.17 0.25 -4.79
CA TYR A 70 -2.96 0.17 -5.61
C TYR A 70 -2.68 -1.27 -6.09
N THR A 71 -3.69 -2.16 -6.04
CA THR A 71 -3.55 -3.54 -6.49
C THR A 71 -4.11 -3.71 -7.89
N THR A 72 -3.27 -4.19 -8.81
CA THR A 72 -3.74 -4.67 -10.12
C THR A 72 -4.37 -6.04 -9.94
N TRP A 73 -5.60 -6.16 -10.43
CA TRP A 73 -6.34 -7.40 -10.46
C TRP A 73 -6.50 -7.88 -11.90
N TYR A 74 -6.70 -9.18 -12.07
CA TYR A 74 -7.00 -9.78 -13.36
C TYR A 74 -8.45 -10.26 -13.39
N ALA A 75 -9.25 -9.62 -14.23
CA ALA A 75 -10.63 -10.00 -14.50
C ALA A 75 -10.64 -11.22 -15.45
N THR A 76 -11.36 -12.27 -15.07
CA THR A 76 -11.39 -13.54 -15.85
C THR A 76 -12.79 -14.08 -16.11
N LYS A 77 -13.81 -13.62 -15.37
CA LYS A 77 -15.22 -13.98 -15.61
C LYS A 77 -16.13 -12.77 -15.46
N LYS A 78 -17.25 -12.78 -16.15
CA LYS A 78 -18.37 -11.84 -15.97
C LYS A 78 -19.65 -12.62 -15.69
N ALA A 79 -20.51 -12.05 -14.86
CA ALA A 79 -21.82 -12.59 -14.59
C ALA A 79 -22.86 -11.47 -14.48
N VAL A 80 -24.11 -11.83 -14.75
CA VAL A 80 -25.27 -10.98 -14.50
C VAL A 80 -26.07 -11.63 -13.39
N VAL A 81 -26.37 -10.85 -12.34
CA VAL A 81 -27.16 -11.31 -11.20
C VAL A 81 -28.41 -10.45 -11.04
N LYS A 82 -29.47 -11.01 -10.48
CA LYS A 82 -30.69 -10.30 -10.10
C LYS A 82 -30.72 -10.20 -8.57
N LYS A 83 -30.64 -9.00 -8.03
CA LYS A 83 -30.68 -8.71 -6.59
C LYS A 83 -31.78 -7.68 -6.32
N HIS A 84 -32.72 -7.98 -5.42
CA HIS A 84 -33.89 -7.14 -5.16
C HIS A 84 -34.64 -6.73 -6.43
N GLY A 85 -34.92 -7.72 -7.30
CA GLY A 85 -35.60 -7.48 -8.58
C GLY A 85 -34.74 -6.85 -9.68
N LYS A 86 -33.61 -6.21 -9.34
CA LYS A 86 -32.77 -5.44 -10.28
C LYS A 86 -31.59 -6.25 -10.80
N LYS A 87 -31.26 -6.11 -12.09
CA LYS A 87 -30.06 -6.71 -12.69
C LYS A 87 -28.81 -5.95 -12.24
N ALA A 88 -27.73 -6.67 -12.00
CA ALA A 88 -26.42 -6.12 -11.69
C ALA A 88 -25.33 -6.92 -12.40
N TYR A 89 -24.32 -6.22 -12.91
CA TYR A 89 -23.17 -6.82 -13.59
C TYR A 89 -22.04 -7.00 -12.59
N VAL A 90 -21.51 -8.21 -12.50
CA VAL A 90 -20.39 -8.54 -11.61
C VAL A 90 -19.25 -9.17 -12.40
N THR A 91 -18.03 -8.90 -11.96
CA THR A 91 -16.81 -9.38 -12.57
C THR A 91 -15.99 -10.13 -11.52
N TYR A 92 -15.48 -11.30 -11.89
CA TYR A 92 -14.56 -12.06 -11.06
C TYR A 92 -13.14 -11.57 -11.28
N ILE A 93 -12.46 -11.21 -10.19
CA ILE A 93 -11.11 -10.66 -10.17
C ILE A 93 -10.18 -11.53 -9.31
N LYS A 94 -8.90 -11.59 -9.68
CA LYS A 94 -7.85 -12.29 -8.91
C LYS A 94 -6.53 -11.52 -8.87
N SER A 95 -5.80 -11.60 -7.76
CA SER A 95 -4.44 -11.10 -7.58
C SER A 95 -3.73 -11.97 -6.53
N GLY A 96 -2.84 -12.86 -6.99
CA GLY A 96 -2.27 -13.92 -6.15
C GLY A 96 -3.37 -14.78 -5.51
N ALA A 97 -3.28 -14.98 -4.19
CA ALA A 97 -4.28 -15.73 -3.41
C ALA A 97 -5.63 -14.97 -3.23
N LYS A 98 -5.66 -13.65 -3.39
CA LYS A 98 -6.86 -12.84 -3.18
C LYS A 98 -7.74 -12.88 -4.44
N ARG A 99 -9.03 -13.16 -4.27
CA ARG A 99 -9.96 -13.33 -5.41
C ARG A 99 -11.42 -13.17 -5.00
N GLY A 100 -12.27 -12.89 -5.97
CA GLY A 100 -13.72 -12.87 -5.75
C GLY A 100 -14.49 -12.06 -6.79
N TRP A 101 -15.77 -11.86 -6.53
CA TRP A 101 -16.71 -11.15 -7.39
C TRP A 101 -16.89 -9.71 -6.92
N VAL A 102 -16.88 -8.77 -7.85
CA VAL A 102 -17.09 -7.34 -7.60
C VAL A 102 -18.14 -6.82 -8.56
N TYR A 103 -18.97 -5.86 -8.13
CA TYR A 103 -19.80 -5.11 -9.08
C TYR A 103 -18.93 -4.41 -10.11
N SER A 104 -19.21 -4.64 -11.39
CA SER A 104 -18.35 -4.19 -12.50
C SER A 104 -18.19 -2.66 -12.54
N LYS A 105 -19.18 -1.91 -12.06
CA LYS A 105 -19.12 -0.44 -11.93
C LYS A 105 -18.02 0.10 -11.01
N TYR A 106 -17.47 -0.75 -10.13
CA TYR A 106 -16.37 -0.38 -9.23
C TYR A 106 -14.99 -0.70 -9.79
N LEU A 107 -14.93 -1.24 -11.00
CA LEU A 107 -13.70 -1.61 -11.67
C LEU A 107 -13.42 -0.63 -12.81
N THR A 108 -12.17 -0.23 -12.90
CA THR A 108 -11.61 0.56 -13.99
C THR A 108 -10.62 -0.32 -14.74
N ASN A 109 -10.66 -0.25 -16.07
CA ASN A 109 -9.73 -1.02 -16.91
C ASN A 109 -8.30 -0.49 -16.76
N GLY A 110 -7.33 -1.39 -16.90
CA GLY A 110 -5.91 -1.06 -16.80
C GLY A 110 -5.29 -1.38 -15.44
N LYS A 111 -3.96 -1.27 -15.38
CA LYS A 111 -3.17 -1.48 -14.16
C LYS A 111 -3.55 -0.44 -13.10
N ALA A 112 -3.45 -0.82 -11.83
CA ALA A 112 -3.67 0.10 -10.73
C ALA A 112 -2.61 1.23 -10.75
N PRO A 113 -2.95 2.43 -10.24
CA PRO A 113 -1.96 3.47 -10.07
C PRO A 113 -0.87 3.02 -9.10
N PHE A 114 0.31 3.59 -9.26
CA PHE A 114 1.45 3.33 -8.40
C PHE A 114 1.28 4.01 -7.03
N ASN A 115 1.72 3.36 -5.95
CA ASN A 115 1.62 3.90 -4.59
C ASN A 115 2.86 4.72 -4.24
N LYS A 116 2.92 5.97 -4.74
CA LYS A 116 4.06 6.87 -4.52
C LYS A 116 4.42 7.03 -3.03
N PRO A 117 3.48 7.30 -2.10
CA PRO A 117 3.83 7.46 -0.68
C PRO A 117 4.45 6.21 -0.05
N LYS A 118 4.00 5.01 -0.44
CA LYS A 118 4.58 3.77 0.06
C LYS A 118 5.97 3.52 -0.51
N GLN A 119 6.18 3.84 -1.78
CA GLN A 119 7.51 3.75 -2.40
C GLN A 119 8.51 4.66 -1.69
N MET A 120 8.15 5.93 -1.50
CA MET A 120 8.99 6.89 -0.77
C MET A 120 9.37 6.34 0.61
N LYS A 121 8.40 5.90 1.42
CA LYS A 121 8.70 5.30 2.73
C LYS A 121 9.63 4.08 2.63
N ASN A 122 9.41 3.21 1.65
CA ASN A 122 10.26 2.04 1.46
C ASN A 122 11.69 2.44 1.05
N ASP A 123 11.84 3.44 0.18
CA ASP A 123 13.12 3.92 -0.30
C ASP A 123 13.90 4.62 0.84
N LEU A 124 13.22 5.43 1.67
CA LEU A 124 13.82 6.05 2.86
C LEU A 124 14.28 5.00 3.88
N ILE A 125 13.50 3.93 4.08
CA ILE A 125 13.92 2.79 4.92
C ILE A 125 15.13 2.07 4.31
N ALA A 126 15.14 1.84 3.00
CA ALA A 126 16.26 1.22 2.30
C ALA A 126 17.53 2.09 2.38
N THR A 127 17.37 3.42 2.27
CA THR A 127 18.43 4.42 2.43
C THR A 127 19.03 4.36 3.83
N ASN A 128 18.21 4.31 4.88
CA ASN A 128 18.69 4.17 6.25
C ASN A 128 19.50 2.88 6.45
N ARG A 129 19.04 1.75 5.89
CA ARG A 129 19.79 0.48 5.95
C ARG A 129 21.11 0.55 5.19
N ALA A 130 21.10 1.16 4.00
CA ALA A 130 22.28 1.38 3.18
C ALA A 130 23.33 2.23 3.93
N ALA A 131 22.91 3.34 4.55
CA ALA A 131 23.76 4.17 5.39
C ALA A 131 24.34 3.42 6.59
N LEU A 132 23.51 2.67 7.33
CA LEU A 132 23.96 1.86 8.47
C LEU A 132 25.01 0.83 8.07
N SER A 133 24.85 0.17 6.92
CA SER A 133 25.79 -0.86 6.44
C SER A 133 27.19 -0.33 6.12
N SER A 134 27.35 0.98 5.92
CA SER A 134 28.66 1.60 5.67
C SER A 134 29.50 1.80 6.93
N GLY A 135 28.88 1.77 8.12
CA GLY A 135 29.54 2.13 9.38
C GLY A 135 29.86 3.62 9.56
N SER A 136 29.52 4.49 8.59
CA SER A 136 29.76 5.94 8.71
C SER A 136 28.72 6.60 9.62
N ALA A 137 29.16 7.14 10.76
CA ALA A 137 28.30 7.94 11.64
C ALA A 137 27.78 9.19 10.92
N LYS A 138 28.61 9.83 10.09
CA LYS A 138 28.24 11.02 9.30
C LYS A 138 27.14 10.71 8.29
N VAL A 139 27.25 9.63 7.52
CA VAL A 139 26.20 9.25 6.55
C VAL A 139 24.92 8.83 7.26
N GLN A 140 25.02 8.16 8.41
CA GLN A 140 23.87 7.84 9.24
C GLN A 140 23.14 9.10 9.72
N ASP A 141 23.87 10.09 10.25
CA ASP A 141 23.31 11.38 10.69
C ASP A 141 22.61 12.13 9.54
N ILE A 142 23.24 12.14 8.35
CA ILE A 142 22.66 12.75 7.16
C ILE A 142 21.28 12.16 6.84
N VAL A 143 21.13 10.84 6.85
CA VAL A 143 19.88 10.18 6.42
C VAL A 143 18.87 9.96 7.55
N ASN A 144 19.27 10.20 8.80
CA ASN A 144 18.42 9.98 9.95
C ASN A 144 17.23 10.96 9.97
N ASN A 145 16.06 10.49 10.39
CA ASN A 145 14.84 11.30 10.55
C ASN A 145 14.41 12.08 9.29
N ARG A 146 14.59 11.51 8.09
CA ARG A 146 14.07 12.08 6.83
C ARG A 146 12.70 11.49 6.49
N ASP A 147 11.74 12.36 6.23
CA ASP A 147 10.34 11.98 5.98
C ASP A 147 9.93 12.06 4.51
N THR A 148 10.64 12.88 3.73
CA THR A 148 10.40 13.07 2.29
C THR A 148 11.68 12.93 1.47
N TYR A 149 11.51 12.78 0.16
CA TYR A 149 12.65 12.83 -0.77
C TYR A 149 13.35 14.19 -0.76
N SER A 150 12.60 15.29 -0.63
CA SER A 150 13.19 16.63 -0.52
C SER A 150 14.05 16.76 0.73
N ASP A 151 13.59 16.26 1.89
CA ASP A 151 14.38 16.32 3.13
C ASP A 151 15.67 15.52 3.00
N LEU A 152 15.58 14.30 2.46
CA LEU A 152 16.75 13.45 2.24
C LEU A 152 17.72 14.07 1.24
N GLY A 153 17.22 14.54 0.10
CA GLY A 153 18.03 15.13 -0.96
C GLY A 153 18.76 16.38 -0.49
N ASN A 154 18.04 17.31 0.16
CA ASN A 154 18.64 18.50 0.74
C ASN A 154 19.64 18.18 1.86
N ALA A 155 19.39 17.12 2.64
CA ALA A 155 20.33 16.69 3.67
C ALA A 155 21.58 16.02 3.11
N LEU A 156 21.58 15.53 1.87
CA LEU A 156 22.79 15.06 1.18
C LEU A 156 23.57 16.23 0.59
N VAL A 157 22.85 17.23 0.08
CA VAL A 157 23.43 18.46 -0.49
C VAL A 157 24.11 19.30 0.60
N GLY A 158 25.29 19.86 0.28
CA GLY A 158 25.95 20.86 1.13
C GLY A 158 26.57 20.30 2.41
N ASN A 159 26.81 19.00 2.48
CA ASN A 159 27.63 18.43 3.54
C ASN A 159 29.10 18.53 3.18
N ASP A 160 29.88 18.98 4.14
CA ASP A 160 31.31 18.80 4.10
C ASP A 160 31.64 17.35 4.50
N TYR A 161 32.38 16.67 3.62
CA TYR A 161 32.89 15.31 3.81
C TYR A 161 34.36 15.28 4.25
N ASN A 162 34.87 16.43 4.69
CA ASN A 162 36.17 16.62 5.30
C ASN A 162 36.30 15.94 6.68
N TRP A 163 36.85 14.72 6.67
CA TRP A 163 37.01 13.88 7.85
C TRP A 163 38.34 13.10 7.75
N HIS A 164 38.74 12.41 8.82
CA HIS A 164 39.89 11.51 8.78
C HIS A 164 39.71 10.40 7.72
N ALA A 165 40.81 9.91 7.16
CA ALA A 165 40.82 8.96 6.04
C ALA A 165 39.92 7.72 6.25
N GLU A 166 39.91 7.15 7.44
CA GLU A 166 39.05 6.01 7.78
C GLU A 166 37.56 6.34 7.65
N ASP A 167 37.16 7.52 8.11
CA ASP A 167 35.77 7.97 8.03
C ASP A 167 35.39 8.34 6.60
N MET A 168 36.30 8.91 5.81
CA MET A 168 36.07 9.17 4.38
C MET A 168 35.82 7.88 3.59
N ARG A 169 36.55 6.78 3.88
CA ARG A 169 36.29 5.47 3.24
C ARG A 169 34.90 4.93 3.60
N LYS A 170 34.47 5.11 4.85
CA LYS A 170 33.10 4.74 5.28
C LYS A 170 32.05 5.65 4.63
N ILE A 171 32.34 6.95 4.47
CA ILE A 171 31.46 7.91 3.77
C ILE A 171 31.31 7.52 2.30
N GLN A 172 32.42 7.23 1.62
CA GLN A 172 32.45 6.73 0.23
C GLN A 172 31.54 5.51 0.07
N ALA A 173 31.71 4.49 0.91
CA ALA A 173 30.86 3.30 0.90
C ALA A 173 29.38 3.65 1.16
N GLY A 174 29.10 4.54 2.11
CA GLY A 174 27.76 5.00 2.43
C GLY A 174 27.05 5.68 1.26
N LEU A 175 27.73 6.59 0.56
CA LEU A 175 27.18 7.29 -0.60
C LEU A 175 26.91 6.32 -1.76
N LEU A 176 27.80 5.37 -2.02
CA LEU A 176 27.60 4.33 -3.04
C LEU A 176 26.41 3.40 -2.69
N ASN A 177 26.28 3.01 -1.42
CA ASN A 177 25.14 2.22 -0.97
C ASN A 177 23.82 2.98 -1.11
N ILE A 178 23.81 4.29 -0.85
CA ILE A 178 22.62 5.14 -1.06
C ILE A 178 22.31 5.25 -2.56
N TYR A 179 23.30 5.48 -3.42
CA TYR A 179 23.14 5.49 -4.87
C TYR A 179 22.48 4.19 -5.38
N ASP A 180 22.88 3.04 -4.84
CA ASP A 180 22.33 1.74 -5.20
C ASP A 180 20.83 1.59 -4.92
N VAL A 181 20.28 2.33 -3.95
CA VAL A 181 18.84 2.39 -3.68
C VAL A 181 18.08 3.11 -4.81
N TYR A 182 18.71 4.11 -5.43
CA TYR A 182 18.08 5.02 -6.38
C TYR A 182 18.52 4.81 -7.84
N LYS A 183 19.50 3.96 -8.13
CA LYS A 183 19.93 3.69 -9.49
C LYS A 183 18.76 3.20 -10.36
N GLY A 184 18.60 3.82 -11.54
CA GLY A 184 17.50 3.52 -12.47
C GLY A 184 16.19 4.24 -12.15
N ARG A 185 16.15 5.12 -11.13
CA ARG A 185 14.94 5.89 -10.77
C ARG A 185 14.84 7.22 -11.50
N PHE A 186 15.94 7.70 -12.07
CA PHE A 186 16.03 8.99 -12.77
C PHE A 186 15.83 8.85 -14.29
N SER A 187 15.93 9.94 -15.03
CA SER A 187 15.97 9.86 -16.50
C SER A 187 17.17 9.05 -17.00
N LYS A 188 17.13 8.64 -18.27
CA LYS A 188 18.23 7.86 -18.88
C LYS A 188 19.57 8.59 -18.78
N THR A 189 19.60 9.89 -19.08
CA THR A 189 20.81 10.71 -19.01
C THR A 189 21.31 10.87 -17.58
N GLN A 190 20.43 11.26 -16.65
CA GLN A 190 20.80 11.41 -15.23
C GLN A 190 21.38 10.13 -14.62
N ASN A 191 20.82 8.96 -14.96
CA ASN A 191 21.37 7.68 -14.50
C ASN A 191 22.75 7.37 -15.09
N ALA A 192 22.99 7.73 -16.35
CA ALA A 192 24.29 7.53 -17.00
C ALA A 192 25.36 8.43 -16.35
N ASP A 193 25.01 9.69 -16.08
CA ASP A 193 25.90 10.65 -15.42
C ASP A 193 26.23 10.21 -13.99
N LEU A 194 25.20 9.85 -13.20
CA LEU A 194 25.41 9.32 -11.85
C LEU A 194 26.21 8.02 -11.84
N ALA A 195 26.02 7.12 -12.81
CA ALA A 195 26.80 5.89 -12.90
C ALA A 195 28.29 6.19 -13.19
N ALA A 196 28.57 7.18 -14.04
CA ALA A 196 29.94 7.62 -14.29
C ALA A 196 30.57 8.26 -13.04
N MET A 197 29.82 9.08 -12.30
CA MET A 197 30.29 9.66 -11.03
C MET A 197 30.50 8.59 -9.95
N ALA A 198 29.57 7.65 -9.80
CA ALA A 198 29.68 6.53 -8.85
C ALA A 198 30.93 5.68 -9.15
N LYS A 199 31.23 5.43 -10.43
CA LYS A 199 32.47 4.74 -10.83
C LYS A 199 33.73 5.52 -10.44
N LYS A 200 33.72 6.85 -10.57
CA LYS A 200 34.83 7.68 -10.11
C LYS A 200 34.98 7.59 -8.59
N VAL A 201 33.88 7.71 -7.86
CA VAL A 201 33.84 7.58 -6.39
C VAL A 201 34.34 6.21 -5.94
N ASP A 202 33.91 5.12 -6.56
CA ASP A 202 34.36 3.75 -6.25
C ASP A 202 35.86 3.56 -6.49
N ALA A 203 36.41 4.22 -7.51
CA ALA A 203 37.84 4.17 -7.83
C ALA A 203 38.71 5.10 -6.97
N LEU A 204 38.12 5.98 -6.14
CA LEU A 204 38.88 6.90 -5.30
C LEU A 204 39.78 6.13 -4.32
N GLN A 205 41.07 6.47 -4.32
CA GLN A 205 42.04 5.98 -3.35
C GLN A 205 42.21 7.06 -2.27
N ILE A 206 41.63 6.83 -1.10
CA ILE A 206 41.75 7.77 0.02
C ILE A 206 43.04 7.45 0.77
N SER A 207 44.02 8.34 0.69
CA SER A 207 45.26 8.27 1.47
C SER A 207 45.02 8.53 2.95
N ASP A 208 45.97 8.14 3.80
CA ASP A 208 45.90 8.43 5.24
C ASP A 208 46.15 9.91 5.55
N ASP A 209 46.81 10.64 4.64
CA ASP A 209 46.93 12.09 4.65
C ASP A 209 45.67 12.75 4.07
N TRP A 210 45.47 14.02 4.45
CA TRP A 210 44.39 14.85 3.93
C TRP A 210 44.35 14.85 2.39
N ASP A 211 43.18 14.55 1.83
CA ASP A 211 42.95 14.51 0.39
C ASP A 211 41.74 15.39 0.02
N SER A 212 42.03 16.64 -0.37
CA SER A 212 41.00 17.60 -0.80
C SER A 212 40.25 17.15 -2.06
N ASP A 213 40.91 16.38 -2.92
CA ASP A 213 40.34 15.94 -4.19
C ASP A 213 39.35 14.81 -3.96
N ALA A 214 39.65 13.90 -3.02
CA ALA A 214 38.71 12.90 -2.55
C ALA A 214 37.46 13.54 -1.91
N SER A 215 37.64 14.52 -1.02
CA SER A 215 36.51 15.22 -0.38
C SER A 215 35.63 15.93 -1.42
N SER A 216 36.23 16.69 -2.34
CA SER A 216 35.50 17.39 -3.41
C SER A 216 34.76 16.43 -4.35
N THR A 217 35.34 15.27 -4.64
CA THR A 217 34.70 14.25 -5.48
C THR A 217 33.48 13.64 -4.77
N LEU A 218 33.60 13.33 -3.47
CA LEU A 218 32.48 12.82 -2.67
C LEU A 218 31.36 13.86 -2.54
N GLU A 219 31.71 15.13 -2.32
CA GLU A 219 30.76 16.24 -2.23
C GLU A 219 30.02 16.44 -3.55
N THR A 220 30.73 16.48 -4.68
CA THR A 220 30.12 16.64 -6.01
C THR A 220 29.14 15.51 -6.31
N PHE A 221 29.53 14.27 -5.99
CA PHE A 221 28.66 13.12 -6.17
C PHE A 221 27.42 13.19 -5.27
N SER A 222 27.61 13.51 -3.99
CA SER A 222 26.50 13.62 -3.04
C SER A 222 25.54 14.75 -3.39
N ASN A 223 26.04 15.92 -3.79
CA ASN A 223 25.24 17.06 -4.23
C ASN A 223 24.40 16.69 -5.46
N THR A 224 25.00 16.01 -6.43
CA THR A 224 24.29 15.59 -7.65
C THR A 224 23.22 14.54 -7.32
N LEU A 225 23.57 13.52 -6.52
CA LEU A 225 22.65 12.48 -6.11
C LEU A 225 21.50 13.05 -5.26
N GLY A 226 21.81 13.90 -4.29
CA GLY A 226 20.87 14.55 -3.39
C GLY A 226 19.89 15.46 -4.13
N GLY A 227 20.39 16.29 -5.05
CA GLY A 227 19.52 17.11 -5.92
C GLY A 227 18.54 16.28 -6.73
N LEU A 228 19.00 15.17 -7.32
CA LEU A 228 18.13 14.27 -8.07
C LEU A 228 17.12 13.52 -7.20
N ILE A 229 17.52 13.13 -5.99
CA ILE A 229 16.60 12.52 -5.02
C ILE A 229 15.51 13.51 -4.64
N ALA A 230 15.85 14.78 -4.37
CA ALA A 230 14.89 15.80 -3.97
C ALA A 230 13.74 16.01 -4.99
N ASP A 231 13.99 15.72 -6.27
CA ASP A 231 13.04 15.90 -7.38
C ASP A 231 12.13 14.68 -7.67
N LEU A 232 12.22 13.57 -6.92
CA LEU A 232 11.41 12.35 -7.13
C LEU A 232 9.94 12.46 -6.70
#